data_AF-A0A8R1DQC6-F1
#
_entry.id   AF-A0A8R1DQC6-F1
#
_cell.length_a   1.000
_cell.length_b   1.000
_cell.length_c   1.000
_cell.angle_alpha   90.00
_cell.angle_beta   90.00
_cell.angle_gamma   90.00
#
_symmetry.space_group_name_H-M   'P 1'
#
loop_
_entity.id
_entity.type
_entity.pdbx_description
1 polymer ?
#
loop_
_entity_poly.entity_id
_entity_poly.type
_entity_poly.pdbx_seq_one_letter_code
_entity_poly.pdbx_strand_id
1 'polypeptide(L)'
;MVAISSSTADSESPNENRESYRLCENTPPFSLSTWEDWKKYLKKATRRITVVQQPLERFARSFRKICVQDQKCYDCKDNVACFMRKLLKDHEKLAEGLEGTVRTFLTDNFSPQTWNCHLHRDLHNVKILKLGGNGPEKLEFARNLNVVLNEQGVPPELQKIVEKEVMKIPLKLSDEEKKIMETVKRDEDLWRLFRYLYEHDFTVFGYKL
;
A
#
# COMPACT_ATOMS: atom_id res chain seq x y z
N MET A 1 14.14 10.19 13.48
CA MET A 1 14.05 9.79 12.05
C MET A 1 12.96 8.74 11.95
N VAL A 2 12.01 8.87 11.01
CA VAL A 2 10.93 7.89 10.84
C VAL A 2 11.30 6.97 9.69
N ALA A 3 11.37 5.67 9.94
CA ALA A 3 11.51 4.68 8.88
C ALA A 3 10.12 4.24 8.42
N ILE A 4 9.77 4.59 7.19
CA ILE A 4 8.50 4.20 6.56
C ILE A 4 8.78 2.96 5.72
N SER A 5 8.24 1.81 6.13
CA SER A 5 8.20 0.65 5.23
C SER A 5 7.01 0.84 4.28
N SER A 6 7.26 1.35 3.08
CA SER A 6 6.32 1.26 1.96
C SER A 6 6.87 0.27 0.93
N SER A 7 6.18 -0.84 0.74
CA SER A 7 6.41 -1.73 -0.40
C SER A 7 5.84 -1.07 -1.66
N THR A 8 6.61 -0.18 -2.28
CA THR A 8 6.45 0.07 -3.72
C THR A 8 7.40 -0.89 -4.41
N ALA A 9 6.88 -1.74 -5.28
CA ALA A 9 7.71 -2.54 -6.18
C ALA A 9 8.51 -1.59 -7.06
N ASP A 10 9.80 -1.44 -6.75
CA ASP A 10 10.76 -0.83 -7.65
C ASP A 10 11.09 -1.86 -8.74
N SER A 11 10.24 -1.91 -9.76
CA SER A 11 10.57 -2.55 -11.04
C SER A 11 9.81 -1.84 -12.16
N GLU A 12 10.18 -0.60 -12.46
CA GLU A 12 10.12 -0.01 -13.81
C GLU A 12 10.78 1.39 -13.78
N SER A 13 11.60 1.66 -14.78
CA SER A 13 12.29 2.91 -15.05
C SER A 13 11.38 4.15 -14.92
N PRO A 14 11.88 5.28 -14.38
CA PRO A 14 11.07 6.46 -14.12
C PRO A 14 10.82 7.25 -15.40
N ASN A 15 9.74 6.94 -16.13
CA ASN A 15 9.12 7.91 -17.01
C ASN A 15 7.67 7.53 -17.35
N GLU A 16 6.73 8.19 -16.69
CA GLU A 16 5.61 8.94 -17.29
C GLU A 16 4.50 9.13 -16.25
N ASN A 17 4.12 10.39 -16.02
CA ASN A 17 2.90 10.86 -15.36
C ASN A 17 2.79 10.74 -13.82
N ARG A 18 3.88 11.00 -13.09
CA ARG A 18 3.85 11.42 -11.66
C ARG A 18 4.46 12.81 -11.43
N GLU A 19 4.36 13.70 -12.42
CA GLU A 19 5.12 14.94 -12.45
C GLU A 19 4.50 16.16 -11.74
N SER A 20 3.24 16.15 -11.28
CA SER A 20 2.66 17.42 -10.80
C SER A 20 2.76 17.73 -9.29
N TYR A 21 3.42 16.91 -8.47
CA TYR A 21 3.55 17.18 -7.02
C TYR A 21 4.86 16.72 -6.38
N ARG A 22 6.02 16.95 -7.01
CA ARG A 22 7.31 16.67 -6.37
C ARG A 22 7.76 17.89 -5.56
N LEU A 23 7.66 17.81 -4.24
CA LEU A 23 8.07 18.84 -3.26
C LEU A 23 9.58 19.22 -3.31
N CYS A 24 10.38 18.54 -4.13
CA CYS A 24 11.85 18.64 -4.16
C CYS A 24 12.39 18.78 -5.60
N GLU A 25 11.74 19.56 -6.47
CA GLU A 25 12.15 19.73 -7.88
C GLU A 25 13.63 20.15 -8.07
N ASN A 26 14.22 20.84 -7.09
CA ASN A 26 15.59 21.37 -7.18
C ASN A 26 16.57 20.77 -6.17
N THR A 27 16.19 19.68 -5.48
CA THR A 27 17.10 18.94 -4.59
C THR A 27 17.21 17.52 -5.09
N PRO A 28 18.44 16.94 -5.15
CA PRO A 28 18.56 15.51 -5.38
C PRO A 28 17.65 14.80 -4.38
N PRO A 29 16.78 13.87 -4.82
CA PRO A 29 15.87 13.20 -3.91
C PRO A 29 16.71 12.53 -2.81
N PHE A 30 16.32 12.77 -1.56
CA PHE A 30 16.89 12.01 -0.46
C PHE A 30 16.66 10.53 -0.75
N SER A 31 17.73 9.77 -0.95
CA SER A 31 17.69 8.36 -1.29
C SER A 31 18.61 7.59 -0.36
N LEU A 32 18.05 6.54 0.25
CA LEU A 32 18.79 5.51 0.97
C LEU A 32 18.60 4.22 0.16
N SER A 33 19.46 3.99 -0.83
CA SER A 33 19.33 2.88 -1.77
C SER A 33 19.90 1.56 -1.25
N THR A 34 20.77 1.61 -0.22
CA THR A 34 21.41 0.42 0.35
C THR A 34 21.04 0.20 1.81
N TRP A 35 21.01 -1.06 2.24
CA TRP A 35 20.77 -1.41 3.65
C TRP A 35 21.84 -0.82 4.57
N GLU A 36 23.07 -0.70 4.09
CA GLU A 36 24.21 -0.08 4.76
C GLU A 36 23.95 1.40 5.03
N ASP A 37 23.31 2.10 4.11
CA ASP A 37 22.90 3.49 4.31
C ASP A 37 21.77 3.58 5.34
N TRP A 38 20.77 2.70 5.26
CA TRP A 38 19.71 2.63 6.27
C TRP A 38 20.26 2.38 7.68
N LYS A 39 21.21 1.47 7.85
CA LYS A 39 21.83 1.16 9.16
C LYS A 39 22.43 2.38 9.85
N LYS A 40 23.01 3.32 9.10
CA LYS A 40 23.61 4.56 9.67
C LYS A 40 22.56 5.43 10.38
N TYR A 41 21.30 5.31 9.96
CA TYR A 41 20.17 6.14 10.38
C TYR A 41 19.18 5.42 11.30
N LEU A 42 19.17 4.08 11.28
CA LEU A 42 18.35 3.24 12.14
C LEU A 42 18.98 3.08 13.52
N LYS A 43 18.80 4.09 14.38
CA LYS A 43 19.14 4.00 15.81
C LYS A 43 18.08 3.17 16.54
N LYS A 44 18.42 2.63 17.72
CA LYS A 44 17.46 1.91 18.60
C LYS A 44 16.19 2.72 18.92
N ALA A 45 16.30 4.05 18.93
CA ALA A 45 15.19 4.98 19.18
C ALA A 45 14.36 5.36 17.94
N THR A 46 14.72 4.87 16.74
CA THR A 46 13.99 5.16 15.50
C THR A 46 12.62 4.49 15.52
N ARG A 47 11.56 5.29 15.41
CA ARG A 47 10.20 4.79 15.25
C ARG A 47 10.00 4.24 13.84
N ARG A 48 9.48 3.01 13.76
CA ARG A 48 9.08 2.37 12.51
C ARG A 48 7.59 2.51 12.33
N ILE A 49 7.16 2.86 11.12
CA ILE A 49 5.75 2.91 10.77
C ILE A 49 5.47 2.04 9.55
N THR A 50 4.26 1.52 9.48
CA THR A 50 3.71 0.91 8.26
C THR A 50 2.41 1.61 7.92
N VAL A 51 2.22 1.92 6.64
CA VAL A 51 1.02 2.57 6.13
C VAL A 51 0.13 1.53 5.46
N VAL A 52 -1.08 1.38 5.98
CA VAL A 52 -2.04 0.37 5.52
C VAL A 52 -3.31 1.04 5.02
N GLN A 53 -3.96 0.42 4.05
CA GLN A 53 -5.24 0.85 3.50
C GLN A 53 -6.28 -0.26 3.71
N GLN A 54 -7.56 0.11 3.63
CA GLN A 54 -8.63 -0.87 3.67
C GLN A 54 -8.44 -1.85 2.48
N PRO A 55 -8.42 -3.19 2.70
CA PRO A 55 -7.96 -4.13 1.68
C PRO A 55 -8.74 -4.08 0.36
N LEU A 56 -10.07 -3.96 0.42
CA LEU A 56 -10.95 -3.92 -0.74
C LEU A 56 -10.83 -2.59 -1.51
N GLU A 57 -10.68 -1.47 -0.79
CA GLU A 57 -10.41 -0.18 -1.43
C GLU A 57 -9.07 -0.19 -2.16
N ARG A 58 -8.01 -0.71 -1.52
CA ARG A 58 -6.70 -0.85 -2.14
C ARG A 58 -6.79 -1.74 -3.38
N PHE A 59 -7.46 -2.89 -3.28
CA PHE A 59 -7.68 -3.79 -4.40
C PHE A 59 -8.37 -3.07 -5.57
N ALA A 60 -9.48 -2.38 -5.31
CA ALA A 60 -10.23 -1.69 -6.35
C ALA A 60 -9.43 -0.59 -7.05
N ARG A 61 -8.64 0.20 -6.30
CA ARG A 61 -7.73 1.22 -6.85
C ARG A 61 -6.65 0.57 -7.72
N SER A 62 -6.00 -0.48 -7.22
CA SER A 62 -4.98 -1.22 -7.96
C SER A 62 -5.58 -1.82 -9.23
N PHE A 63 -6.76 -2.45 -9.15
CA PHE A 63 -7.45 -3.03 -10.30
C PHE A 63 -7.79 -1.98 -11.34
N ARG A 64 -8.39 -0.87 -10.93
CA ARG A 64 -8.68 0.24 -11.85
C ARG A 64 -7.41 0.73 -12.56
N LYS A 65 -6.35 1.04 -11.81
CA LYS A 65 -5.11 1.55 -12.41
C LYS A 65 -4.45 0.53 -13.32
N ILE A 66 -4.20 -0.67 -12.81
CA ILE A 66 -3.34 -1.65 -13.48
C ILE A 66 -4.11 -2.42 -14.55
N CYS A 67 -5.34 -2.83 -14.27
CA CYS A 67 -6.13 -3.62 -15.21
C CYS A 67 -6.92 -2.76 -16.19
N VAL A 68 -7.61 -1.73 -15.70
CA VAL A 68 -8.50 -0.94 -16.57
C VAL A 68 -7.74 0.15 -17.33
N GLN A 69 -6.84 0.89 -16.67
CA GLN A 69 -6.10 1.97 -17.34
C GLN A 69 -4.86 1.47 -18.06
N ASP A 70 -4.03 0.67 -17.39
CA ASP A 70 -2.75 0.22 -17.94
C ASP A 70 -2.86 -1.07 -18.76
N GLN A 71 -4.03 -1.73 -18.75
CA GLN A 71 -4.29 -2.98 -19.48
C GLN A 71 -3.32 -4.13 -19.15
N LYS A 72 -2.66 -4.09 -17.97
CA LYS A 72 -1.73 -5.12 -17.47
C LYS A 72 -2.49 -6.09 -16.54
N CYS A 73 -3.34 -6.98 -17.07
CA CYS A 73 -4.30 -7.74 -16.24
C CYS A 73 -4.38 -9.26 -16.49
N TYR A 74 -3.27 -10.01 -16.60
CA TYR A 74 -3.31 -11.46 -16.90
C TYR A 74 -4.25 -11.85 -18.07
N ASP A 75 -4.34 -11.03 -19.12
CA ASP A 75 -5.30 -11.16 -20.23
C ASP A 75 -6.78 -11.17 -19.86
N CYS A 76 -7.13 -10.79 -18.63
CA CYS A 76 -8.50 -10.70 -18.12
C CYS A 76 -9.20 -9.38 -18.49
N LYS A 77 -8.48 -8.42 -19.08
CA LYS A 77 -8.98 -7.06 -19.36
C LYS A 77 -9.51 -6.42 -18.08
N ASP A 78 -10.79 -6.08 -18.03
CA ASP A 78 -11.50 -5.50 -16.88
C ASP A 78 -12.34 -6.53 -16.08
N ASN A 79 -12.19 -7.83 -16.37
CA ASN A 79 -12.92 -8.89 -15.67
C ASN A 79 -12.27 -9.25 -14.32
N VAL A 80 -12.88 -8.74 -13.24
CA VAL A 80 -12.44 -8.97 -11.85
C VAL A 80 -12.40 -10.46 -11.48
N ALA A 81 -13.38 -11.25 -11.94
CA ALA A 81 -13.48 -12.67 -11.60
C ALA A 81 -12.35 -13.49 -12.23
N CYS A 82 -12.05 -13.23 -13.51
CA CYS A 82 -10.91 -13.83 -14.21
C CYS A 82 -9.61 -13.46 -13.49
N PHE A 83 -9.44 -12.18 -13.17
CA PHE A 83 -8.22 -11.69 -12.55
C PHE A 83 -7.97 -12.33 -11.18
N MET A 84 -8.96 -12.35 -10.28
CA MET A 84 -8.77 -12.91 -8.94
C MET A 84 -8.46 -14.40 -8.97
N ARG A 85 -9.06 -15.18 -9.88
CA ARG A 85 -8.74 -16.60 -10.03
C ARG A 85 -7.30 -16.83 -10.49
N LYS A 86 -6.80 -16.00 -11.43
CA LYS A 86 -5.40 -16.09 -11.90
C LYS A 86 -4.41 -15.61 -10.83
N LEU A 87 -4.71 -14.50 -10.14
CA LEU A 87 -3.91 -14.00 -9.04
C LEU A 87 -3.77 -15.04 -7.92
N LEU A 88 -4.87 -15.69 -7.55
CA LEU A 88 -4.85 -16.74 -6.53
C LEU A 88 -3.99 -17.92 -6.95
N LYS A 89 -4.13 -18.38 -8.20
CA LYS A 89 -3.31 -19.46 -8.75
C LYS A 89 -1.82 -19.13 -8.71
N ASP A 90 -1.42 -17.89 -9.02
CA ASP A 90 -0.02 -17.47 -8.93
C ASP A 90 0.48 -17.44 -7.47
N HIS A 91 -0.34 -17.02 -6.52
CA HIS A 91 0.00 -17.09 -5.10
C HIS A 91 0.11 -18.53 -4.58
N GLU A 92 -0.73 -19.45 -5.04
CA GLU A 92 -0.66 -20.87 -4.69
C GLU A 92 0.66 -21.49 -5.16
N LYS A 93 1.06 -21.25 -6.42
CA LYS A 93 2.36 -21.73 -6.92
C LYS A 93 3.54 -21.22 -6.11
N LEU A 94 3.50 -19.95 -5.68
CA LEU A 94 4.52 -19.38 -4.82
C LEU A 94 4.55 -20.07 -3.44
N ALA A 95 3.37 -20.34 -2.87
CA ALA A 95 3.25 -21.04 -1.58
C ALA A 95 3.73 -22.49 -1.65
N GLU A 96 3.50 -23.16 -2.78
CA GLU A 96 3.93 -24.54 -3.04
C GLU A 96 5.41 -24.65 -3.46
N GLY A 97 6.10 -23.52 -3.65
CA GLY A 97 7.50 -23.49 -4.10
C GLY A 97 7.69 -23.96 -5.56
N LEU A 98 6.61 -23.95 -6.36
CA LEU A 98 6.61 -24.37 -7.77
C LEU A 98 7.12 -23.28 -8.70
N GLU A 99 6.90 -22.01 -8.33
CA GLU A 99 7.60 -20.88 -8.91
C GLU A 99 8.69 -20.47 -7.91
N GLY A 100 9.88 -20.12 -8.40
CA GLY A 100 10.91 -19.54 -7.53
C GLY A 100 10.37 -18.35 -6.73
N THR A 101 11.12 -17.83 -5.76
CA THR A 101 10.65 -16.77 -4.84
C THR A 101 10.42 -15.38 -5.50
N VAL A 102 10.20 -15.32 -6.81
CA VAL A 102 10.13 -14.07 -7.58
C VAL A 102 8.70 -13.56 -7.59
N ARG A 103 8.49 -12.43 -6.93
CA ARG A 103 7.25 -11.67 -7.06
C ARG A 103 7.18 -11.05 -8.45
N THR A 104 6.02 -11.15 -9.09
CA THR A 104 5.69 -10.41 -10.31
C THR A 104 5.13 -9.03 -9.96
N PHE A 105 5.19 -8.10 -10.92
CA PHE A 105 4.56 -6.78 -10.81
C PHE A 105 3.09 -6.86 -10.31
N LEU A 106 2.34 -7.86 -10.77
CA LEU A 106 0.95 -8.06 -10.34
C LEU A 106 0.89 -8.58 -8.90
N THR A 107 1.64 -9.62 -8.56
CA THR A 107 1.65 -10.12 -7.18
C THR A 107 2.12 -9.06 -6.19
N ASP A 108 3.05 -8.17 -6.54
CA ASP A 108 3.48 -7.08 -5.66
C ASP A 108 2.37 -6.05 -5.39
N ASN A 109 1.63 -5.67 -6.44
CA ASN A 109 0.57 -4.67 -6.32
C ASN A 109 -0.73 -5.20 -5.70
N PHE A 110 -0.93 -6.53 -5.74
CA PHE A 110 -2.17 -7.17 -5.27
C PHE A 110 -1.97 -8.10 -4.08
N SER A 111 -0.76 -8.46 -3.65
CA SER A 111 -0.59 -9.23 -2.41
C SER A 111 -1.17 -8.50 -1.19
N PRO A 112 -1.64 -9.22 -0.17
CA PRO A 112 -1.96 -8.65 1.14
C PRO A 112 -0.80 -7.84 1.71
N GLN A 113 -1.08 -6.71 2.37
CA GLN A 113 -0.03 -5.87 2.95
C GLN A 113 0.67 -6.56 4.13
N THR A 114 0.01 -7.51 4.81
CA THR A 114 0.65 -8.38 5.81
C THR A 114 1.77 -9.23 5.25
N TRP A 115 1.80 -9.47 3.93
CA TRP A 115 2.84 -10.24 3.26
C TRP A 115 4.08 -9.41 2.93
N ASN A 116 4.12 -8.13 3.30
CA ASN A 116 5.32 -7.32 3.17
C ASN A 116 6.50 -7.92 3.94
N CYS A 117 7.68 -7.83 3.34
CA CYS A 117 8.89 -8.46 3.86
C CYS A 117 9.11 -8.11 5.33
N HIS A 118 9.27 -9.15 6.16
CA HIS A 118 9.51 -9.07 7.60
C HIS A 118 8.45 -8.35 8.45
N LEU A 119 7.32 -7.91 7.87
CA LEU A 119 6.29 -7.20 8.64
C LEU A 119 5.78 -8.05 9.81
N HIS A 120 5.51 -9.34 9.59
CA HIS A 120 5.09 -10.28 10.65
C HIS A 120 6.05 -10.33 11.84
N ARG A 121 7.36 -10.19 11.62
CA ARG A 121 8.39 -10.21 12.68
C ARG A 121 8.40 -8.90 13.46
N ASP A 122 8.07 -7.81 12.78
CA ASP A 122 8.18 -6.45 13.29
C ASP A 122 6.84 -5.86 13.75
N LEU A 123 5.72 -6.60 13.68
CA LEU A 123 4.39 -6.11 14.06
C LEU A 123 4.36 -5.48 15.47
N HIS A 124 5.14 -6.02 16.42
CA HIS A 124 5.22 -5.50 17.79
C HIS A 124 6.06 -4.21 17.92
N ASN A 125 6.87 -3.89 16.91
CA ASN A 125 7.80 -2.75 16.91
C ASN A 125 7.39 -1.63 15.92
N VAL A 126 6.34 -1.86 15.14
CA VAL A 126 5.89 -0.95 14.09
C VAL A 126 4.57 -0.32 14.47
N LYS A 127 4.46 1.00 14.33
CA LYS A 127 3.19 1.71 14.45
C LYS A 127 2.42 1.58 13.13
N ILE A 128 1.23 1.01 13.20
CA ILE A 128 0.33 0.87 12.05
C ILE A 128 -0.45 2.18 11.88
N LEU A 129 -0.31 2.81 10.71
CA LEU A 129 -1.03 4.02 10.33
C LEU A 129 -2.02 3.69 9.21
N LYS A 130 -3.31 3.88 9.47
CA LYS A 130 -4.39 3.62 8.51
C LYS A 130 -4.59 4.85 7.64
N LEU A 131 -4.34 4.71 6.34
CA LEU A 131 -4.59 5.74 5.35
C LEU A 131 -5.94 5.44 4.68
N GLY A 132 -6.90 6.35 4.83
CA GLY A 132 -8.22 6.21 4.23
C GLY A 132 -8.51 7.24 3.13
N GLY A 133 -9.63 7.03 2.44
CA GLY A 133 -10.00 7.79 1.26
C GLY A 133 -10.76 9.09 1.54
N ASN A 134 -11.49 9.15 2.65
CA ASN A 134 -12.32 10.30 2.99
C ASN A 134 -11.57 11.35 3.83
N GLY A 135 -12.14 12.56 3.92
CA GLY A 135 -11.52 13.69 4.64
C GLY A 135 -11.19 13.38 6.11
N PRO A 136 -12.14 12.85 6.89
CA PRO A 136 -11.90 12.44 8.27
C PRO A 136 -10.77 11.42 8.43
N GLU A 137 -10.73 10.37 7.61
CA GLU A 137 -9.69 9.34 7.66
C GLU A 137 -8.30 9.87 7.31
N LYS A 138 -8.19 10.75 6.30
CA LYS A 138 -6.93 11.40 5.96
C LYS A 138 -6.43 12.30 7.09
N LEU A 139 -7.34 13.02 7.73
CA LEU A 139 -7.02 13.87 8.87
C LEU A 139 -6.57 13.04 10.08
N GLU A 140 -7.23 11.91 10.34
CA GLU A 140 -6.81 10.95 11.37
C GLU A 140 -5.42 10.37 11.07
N PHE A 141 -5.17 9.96 9.82
CA PHE A 141 -3.85 9.52 9.37
C PHE A 141 -2.79 10.60 9.62
N ALA A 142 -3.04 11.85 9.17
CA ALA A 142 -2.13 12.96 9.34
C ALA A 142 -1.81 13.23 10.81
N ARG A 143 -2.82 13.21 11.68
CA ARG A 143 -2.64 13.39 13.13
C ARG A 143 -1.80 12.27 13.73
N ASN A 144 -2.10 11.01 13.39
CA ASN A 144 -1.34 9.87 13.89
C ASN A 144 0.11 9.88 13.40
N LEU A 145 0.35 10.32 12.15
CA LEU A 145 1.68 10.53 11.62
C LEU A 145 2.41 11.66 12.37
N ASN A 146 1.74 12.79 12.63
CA ASN A 146 2.30 13.91 13.38
C ASN A 146 2.67 13.54 14.81
N VAL A 147 1.92 12.66 15.48
CA VAL A 147 2.32 12.10 16.79
C VAL A 147 3.68 11.41 16.68
N VAL A 148 3.87 10.54 15.68
CA VAL A 148 5.14 9.83 15.49
C VAL A 148 6.28 10.80 15.12
N LEU A 149 6.00 11.80 14.29
CA LEU A 149 6.98 12.83 13.92
C LEU A 149 7.39 13.68 15.12
N ASN A 150 6.44 14.06 15.97
CA ASN A 150 6.67 14.81 17.20
C ASN A 150 7.55 14.02 18.18
N GLU A 151 7.26 12.73 18.38
CA GLU A 151 8.11 11.83 19.18
C GLU A 151 9.55 11.70 18.65
N GLN A 152 9.77 12.05 17.38
CA GLN A 152 11.07 12.03 16.72
C GLN A 152 11.71 13.42 16.58
N GLY A 153 11.16 14.43 17.25
CA GLY A 153 11.72 15.80 17.32
C GLY A 153 11.44 16.68 16.11
N VAL A 154 10.47 16.32 15.26
CA VAL A 154 10.08 17.14 14.11
C VAL A 154 9.32 18.39 14.58
N PRO A 155 9.73 19.61 14.22
CA PRO A 155 9.04 20.83 14.64
C PRO A 155 7.57 20.92 14.20
N PRO A 156 6.68 21.54 14.99
CA PRO A 156 5.25 21.70 14.66
C PRO A 156 4.99 22.36 13.30
N GLU A 157 5.86 23.26 12.85
CA GLU A 157 5.75 23.95 11.57
C GLU A 157 5.85 22.96 10.40
N LEU A 158 6.76 21.99 10.48
CA LEU A 158 6.90 20.93 9.48
C LEU A 158 5.74 19.93 9.56
N GLN A 159 5.24 19.64 10.76
CA GLN A 159 4.06 18.78 10.96
C GLN A 159 2.81 19.35 10.28
N LYS A 160 2.63 20.68 10.30
CA LYS A 160 1.55 21.37 9.57
C LYS A 160 1.67 21.22 8.06
N ILE A 161 2.91 21.24 7.53
CA ILE A 161 3.17 20.98 6.11
C ILE A 161 2.76 19.54 5.77
N VAL A 162 3.20 18.56 6.57
CA VAL A 162 2.84 17.15 6.39
C VAL A 162 1.33 16.96 6.35
N GLU A 163 0.60 17.54 7.31
CA GLU A 163 -0.86 17.48 7.35
C GLU A 163 -1.49 18.04 6.07
N LYS A 164 -1.03 19.21 5.62
CA LYS A 164 -1.50 19.83 4.37
C LYS A 164 -1.25 18.94 3.15
N GLU A 165 -0.10 18.30 3.06
CA GLU A 165 0.24 17.43 1.92
C GLU A 165 -0.54 16.11 1.94
N VAL A 166 -0.75 15.51 3.12
CA VAL A 166 -1.61 14.32 3.27
C VAL A 166 -3.03 14.60 2.73
N MET A 167 -3.58 15.78 3.01
CA MET A 167 -4.92 16.13 2.55
C MET A 167 -5.04 16.24 1.03
N LYS A 168 -3.94 16.51 0.32
CA LYS A 168 -3.90 16.57 -1.15
C LYS A 168 -3.85 15.21 -1.83
N ILE A 169 -3.50 14.13 -1.13
CA ILE A 169 -3.37 12.80 -1.75
C ILE A 169 -4.74 12.41 -2.33
N PRO A 170 -4.86 12.12 -3.63
CA PRO A 170 -6.14 11.89 -4.29
C PRO A 170 -6.66 10.46 -4.00
N LEU A 171 -7.11 10.24 -2.76
CA LEU A 171 -7.60 8.93 -2.30
C LEU A 171 -9.12 8.81 -2.27
N LYS A 172 -9.87 9.77 -2.81
CA LYS A 172 -11.32 9.64 -2.89
C LYS A 172 -11.65 8.55 -3.93
N LEU A 173 -12.46 7.56 -3.53
CA LEU A 173 -12.92 6.52 -4.45
C LEU A 173 -13.72 7.12 -5.60
N SER A 174 -13.30 6.81 -6.82
CA SER A 174 -14.04 7.02 -8.06
C SER A 174 -15.26 6.10 -8.13
N ASP A 175 -16.22 6.42 -9.01
CA ASP A 175 -17.41 5.57 -9.18
C ASP A 175 -17.08 4.21 -9.79
N GLU A 176 -16.00 4.15 -10.59
CA GLU A 176 -15.47 2.91 -11.13
C GLU A 176 -14.86 2.02 -10.04
N GLU A 177 -14.07 2.58 -9.12
CA GLU A 177 -13.54 1.84 -7.96
C GLU A 177 -14.68 1.33 -7.08
N LYS A 178 -15.70 2.14 -6.80
CA LYS A 178 -16.89 1.68 -6.05
C LYS A 178 -17.58 0.52 -6.77
N LYS A 179 -17.73 0.59 -8.09
CA LYS A 179 -18.35 -0.49 -8.88
C LYS A 179 -17.53 -1.79 -8.82
N ILE A 180 -16.21 -1.70 -8.83
CA ILE A 180 -15.32 -2.86 -8.64
C ILE A 180 -15.53 -3.47 -7.25
N MET A 181 -15.56 -2.64 -6.20
CA MET A 181 -15.81 -3.11 -4.83
C MET A 181 -17.17 -3.80 -4.70
N GLU A 182 -18.22 -3.23 -5.30
CA GLU A 182 -19.57 -3.81 -5.33
C GLU A 182 -19.60 -5.14 -6.08
N THR A 183 -18.89 -5.24 -7.21
CA THR A 183 -18.76 -6.49 -7.98
C THR A 183 -18.16 -7.60 -7.12
N VAL A 184 -17.08 -7.30 -6.39
CA VAL A 184 -16.42 -8.27 -5.50
C VAL A 184 -17.32 -8.68 -4.34
N LYS A 185 -18.09 -7.75 -3.76
CA LYS A 185 -18.95 -8.02 -2.58
C LYS A 185 -20.25 -8.76 -2.91
N ARG A 186 -20.85 -8.49 -4.08
CA ARG A 186 -22.17 -9.05 -4.45
C ARG A 186 -22.11 -10.49 -4.93
N ASP A 187 -20.99 -10.88 -5.53
CA ASP A 187 -20.75 -12.24 -5.97
C ASP A 187 -20.13 -13.04 -4.82
N GLU A 188 -20.85 -14.06 -4.34
CA GLU A 188 -20.45 -14.86 -3.17
C GLU A 188 -19.13 -15.58 -3.39
N ASP A 189 -18.89 -16.10 -4.60
CA ASP A 189 -17.65 -16.79 -4.95
C ASP A 189 -16.48 -15.80 -5.00
N LEU A 190 -16.67 -14.62 -5.59
CA LEU A 190 -15.64 -13.58 -5.59
C LEU A 190 -15.35 -13.09 -4.19
N TRP A 191 -16.37 -12.88 -3.37
CA TRP A 191 -16.16 -12.46 -1.98
C TRP A 191 -15.40 -13.52 -1.19
N ARG A 192 -15.71 -14.80 -1.39
CA ARG A 192 -14.96 -15.91 -0.78
C ARG A 192 -13.50 -15.92 -1.21
N LEU A 193 -13.21 -15.79 -2.51
CA LEU A 193 -11.83 -15.72 -3.03
C LEU A 193 -11.07 -14.51 -2.48
N PHE A 194 -11.74 -13.36 -2.44
CA PHE A 194 -11.16 -12.14 -1.90
C PHE A 194 -10.79 -12.31 -0.42
N ARG A 195 -11.71 -12.84 0.40
CA ARG A 195 -11.44 -13.10 1.82
C ARG A 195 -10.34 -14.13 2.03
N TYR A 196 -10.31 -15.19 1.22
CA TYR A 196 -9.23 -16.18 1.28
C TYR A 196 -7.85 -15.53 1.18
N LEU A 197 -7.71 -14.50 0.32
CA LEU A 197 -6.46 -13.79 0.18
C LEU A 197 -6.24 -12.71 1.27
N TYR A 198 -7.25 -11.91 1.61
CA TYR A 198 -7.07 -10.69 2.41
C TYR A 198 -7.58 -10.72 3.86
N GLU A 199 -8.24 -11.78 4.33
CA GLU A 199 -8.85 -11.83 5.68
C GLU A 199 -7.82 -11.56 6.80
N HIS A 200 -6.57 -11.97 6.60
CA HIS A 200 -5.49 -11.69 7.55
C HIS A 200 -5.20 -10.18 7.67
N ASP A 201 -5.26 -9.42 6.58
CA ASP A 201 -5.10 -7.95 6.63
C ASP A 201 -6.21 -7.29 7.45
N PHE A 202 -7.47 -7.75 7.30
CA PHE A 202 -8.58 -7.24 8.11
C PHE A 202 -8.34 -7.46 9.59
N THR A 203 -7.89 -8.66 9.95
CA THR A 203 -7.63 -9.05 11.34
C THR A 203 -6.45 -8.28 11.93
N VAL A 204 -5.29 -8.30 11.27
CA VAL A 204 -4.05 -7.68 11.79
C VAL A 204 -4.18 -6.16 11.88
N PHE A 205 -4.83 -5.54 10.90
CA PHE A 205 -4.99 -4.08 10.88
C PHE A 205 -6.27 -3.61 11.57
N GLY A 206 -7.15 -4.51 12.03
CA GLY A 206 -8.40 -4.14 12.69
C GLY A 206 -9.34 -3.35 11.78
N TYR A 207 -9.51 -3.79 10.53
CA TYR A 207 -10.58 -3.33 9.65
C TYR A 207 -11.82 -4.20 9.85
N LYS A 208 -13.00 -3.63 9.62
CA LYS A 208 -14.25 -4.40 9.59
C LYS A 208 -14.36 -5.12 8.25
N LEU A 209 -14.73 -6.40 8.31
CA LEU A 209 -15.03 -7.24 7.17
C LEU A 209 -16.39 -6.85 6.56
#